data_AF-A0A358M662-F1
#
_entry.id   AF-A0A358M662-F1
#
_cell.length_a   1.000
_cell.length_b   1.000
_cell.length_c   1.000
_cell.angle_alpha   90.00
_cell.angle_beta   90.00
_cell.angle_gamma   90.00
#
_symmetry.space_group_name_H-M   'P 1'
#
loop_
_entity.id
_entity.type
_entity.pdbx_description
1 polymer ?
#
loop_
_entity_poly.entity_id
_entity_poly.type
_entity_poly.pdbx_seq_one_letter_code
_entity_poly.pdbx_strand_id
1 'polypeptide(L)'
;MNPRVWVASGHVAGFNDPLIDCKKCKSRHRADKIVEDWNRENGIEISVDGWPNEKLTAYMTEHKIPCPVCGGTEWTEIRKFNMMFKTFQG
;
A
#
# COMPACT_ATOMS: atom_id res chain seq x y z
N MET A 1 29.26 7.42 6.65
CA MET A 1 28.27 8.44 6.20
C MET A 1 27.36 8.78 7.38
N ASN A 2 27.11 10.06 7.71
CA ASN A 2 26.45 10.45 8.97
C ASN A 2 24.90 10.29 8.90
N PRO A 3 24.26 9.51 9.80
CA PRO A 3 22.83 9.21 9.76
C PRO A 3 21.89 10.43 9.98
N ARG A 4 22.42 11.59 10.37
CA ARG A 4 21.61 12.80 10.60
C ARG A 4 21.14 13.52 9.34
N VAL A 5 21.76 13.27 8.18
CA VAL A 5 21.41 13.97 6.93
C VAL A 5 20.04 13.51 6.39
N TRP A 6 19.66 12.26 6.62
CA TRP A 6 18.40 11.68 6.15
C TRP A 6 17.16 12.17 6.92
N VAL A 7 17.36 12.57 8.19
CA VAL A 7 16.27 13.08 9.05
C VAL A 7 15.89 14.52 8.68
N ALA A 8 16.84 15.31 8.15
CA ALA A 8 16.61 16.72 7.81
C ALA A 8 15.92 16.92 6.45
N SER A 9 16.00 15.95 5.53
CA SER A 9 15.46 16.09 4.16
C SER A 9 13.99 15.70 4.01
N GLY A 10 13.27 15.39 5.10
CA GLY A 10 11.83 15.09 5.09
C GLY A 10 11.39 13.82 4.33
N HIS A 11 12.27 13.20 3.56
CA HIS A 11 11.98 12.00 2.74
C HIS A 11 11.70 10.74 3.57
N VAL A 12 12.08 10.71 4.85
CA VAL A 12 11.91 9.52 5.72
C VAL A 12 10.48 9.40 6.25
N ALA A 13 9.67 10.46 6.23
CA ALA A 13 8.33 10.45 6.80
C ALA A 13 7.23 9.98 5.81
N GLY A 14 7.47 10.06 4.49
CA GLY A 14 6.46 9.79 3.46
C GLY A 14 6.54 8.42 2.79
N PHE A 15 7.58 7.63 3.04
CA PHE A 15 7.84 6.36 2.33
C PHE A 15 7.21 5.15 3.06
N ASN A 16 5.91 5.23 3.35
CA ASN A 16 5.15 4.15 3.96
C ASN A 16 4.05 3.67 3.01
N ASP A 17 4.42 2.81 2.07
CA ASP A 17 3.46 2.21 1.16
C ASP A 17 2.61 1.14 1.89
N PRO A 18 1.28 1.24 1.86
CA PRO A 18 0.40 0.22 2.42
C PRO A 18 0.42 -1.04 1.54
N LEU A 19 1.09 -2.11 1.99
CA LEU A 19 1.13 -3.38 1.27
C LEU A 19 0.06 -4.35 1.78
N ILE A 20 -0.60 -5.05 0.84
CA ILE A 20 -1.63 -6.05 1.08
C ILE A 20 -1.33 -7.34 0.32
N ASP A 21 -1.60 -8.50 0.95
CA ASP A 21 -1.41 -9.81 0.33
C ASP A 21 -2.78 -10.41 -0.04
N CYS A 22 -2.89 -10.99 -1.24
CA CYS A 22 -4.10 -11.75 -1.61
C CYS A 22 -4.03 -13.16 -1.00
N LYS A 23 -5.07 -13.60 -0.28
CA LYS A 23 -5.08 -14.94 0.35
C LYS A 23 -5.11 -16.09 -0.66
N LYS A 24 -5.67 -15.88 -1.86
CA LYS A 24 -5.78 -16.92 -2.90
C LYS A 24 -4.48 -17.16 -3.65
N CYS A 25 -3.86 -16.12 -4.19
CA CYS A 25 -2.65 -16.24 -5.02
C CYS A 25 -1.35 -15.87 -4.28
N LYS A 26 -1.43 -15.36 -3.05
CA LYS A 26 -0.28 -14.92 -2.23
C LYS A 26 0.57 -13.82 -2.88
N SER A 27 0.06 -13.17 -3.93
CA SER A 27 0.71 -12.02 -4.54
C SER A 27 0.59 -10.81 -3.64
N ARG A 28 1.68 -10.05 -3.54
CA ARG A 28 1.73 -8.76 -2.85
C ARG A 28 1.40 -7.64 -3.80
N HIS A 29 0.53 -6.75 -3.34
CA HIS A 29 0.13 -5.57 -4.08
C HIS A 29 0.14 -4.37 -3.15
N ARG A 30 0.27 -3.17 -3.71
CA ARG A 30 0.03 -1.95 -2.94
C ARG A 30 -1.48 -1.68 -2.88
N ALA A 31 -1.98 -1.34 -1.70
CA ALA A 31 -3.40 -1.16 -1.47
C ALA A 31 -3.95 0.08 -2.19
N ASP A 32 -3.18 1.17 -2.18
CA ASP A 32 -3.47 2.40 -2.94
C ASP A 32 -3.70 2.10 -4.42
N LYS A 33 -2.73 1.47 -5.09
CA LYS A 33 -2.79 1.10 -6.51
C LYS A 33 -4.02 0.28 -6.88
N ILE A 34 -4.34 -0.75 -6.09
CA ILE A 34 -5.52 -1.58 -6.36
C ILE A 34 -6.79 -0.74 -6.29
N VAL A 35 -6.88 0.14 -5.30
CA VAL A 35 -8.05 0.99 -5.11
C VAL A 35 -8.15 2.04 -6.22
N GLU A 36 -7.03 2.65 -6.61
CA GLU A 36 -6.97 3.59 -7.75
C GLU A 36 -7.37 2.93 -9.07
N ASP A 37 -6.84 1.73 -9.33
CA ASP A 37 -7.15 0.98 -10.55
C ASP A 37 -8.66 0.64 -10.59
N TRP A 38 -9.22 0.19 -9.47
CA TRP A 38 -10.67 -0.08 -9.35
C TRP A 38 -11.51 1.19 -9.48
N ASN A 39 -11.09 2.30 -8.85
CA ASN A 39 -11.76 3.59 -8.93
C ASN A 39 -11.83 4.10 -10.37
N ARG A 40 -10.73 3.96 -11.13
CA ARG A 40 -10.67 4.34 -12.54
C ARG A 40 -11.63 3.53 -13.41
N GLU A 41 -11.78 2.23 -13.14
CA GLU A 41 -12.76 1.38 -13.84
C GLU A 41 -14.22 1.74 -13.51
N ASN A 42 -14.47 2.22 -12.29
CA ASN A 42 -15.80 2.64 -11.84
C ASN A 42 -16.11 4.12 -12.12
N GLY A 43 -15.17 4.87 -12.72
CA GLY A 43 -15.32 6.30 -13.01
C GLY A 43 -15.32 7.19 -11.76
N ILE A 44 -14.72 6.73 -10.67
CA ILE A 44 -14.62 7.46 -9.40
C ILE A 44 -13.24 8.15 -9.34
N GLU A 45 -13.19 9.48 -9.46
CA GLU A 45 -11.95 10.25 -9.31
C GLU A 45 -11.68 10.56 -7.83
N ILE A 46 -11.48 9.53 -7.00
CA ILE A 46 -10.99 9.69 -5.62
C ILE A 46 -9.49 9.42 -5.57
N SER A 47 -8.76 10.38 -5.02
CA SER A 47 -7.37 10.15 -4.62
C SER A 47 -7.35 9.44 -3.26
N VAL A 48 -6.71 8.28 -3.21
CA VAL A 48 -6.50 7.47 -2.01
C VAL A 48 -5.13 7.69 -1.36
N ASP A 49 -4.33 8.57 -1.95
CA ASP A 49 -3.00 8.92 -1.45
C ASP A 49 -3.12 9.56 -0.05
N GLY A 50 -2.44 8.97 0.94
CA GLY A 50 -2.48 9.43 2.32
C GLY A 50 -3.66 8.95 3.18
N TRP A 51 -4.50 8.03 2.69
CA TRP A 51 -5.53 7.41 3.55
C TRP A 51 -4.91 6.57 4.66
N PRO A 52 -5.51 6.56 5.87
CA PRO A 52 -5.07 5.64 6.91
C PRO A 52 -5.37 4.19 6.50
N ASN A 53 -4.47 3.27 6.88
CA ASN A 53 -4.57 1.84 6.54
C ASN A 53 -5.93 1.22 6.89
N GLU A 54 -6.54 1.67 7.99
CA GLU A 54 -7.85 1.19 8.43
C GLU A 54 -8.95 1.57 7.43
N LYS A 55 -8.93 2.81 6.93
CA LYS A 55 -9.88 3.29 5.93
C LYS A 55 -9.70 2.57 4.59
N LEU A 56 -8.46 2.33 4.17
CA LEU A 56 -8.16 1.54 2.96
C LEU A 56 -8.69 0.10 3.06
N THR A 57 -8.48 -0.54 4.21
CA THR A 57 -8.96 -1.92 4.45
C THR A 57 -10.49 -1.98 4.48
N ALA A 58 -11.14 -1.01 5.14
CA ALA A 58 -12.59 -0.89 5.15
C ALA A 58 -13.16 -0.68 3.74
N TYR A 59 -12.54 0.22 2.97
CA TYR A 59 -12.93 0.52 1.59
C TYR A 59 -12.83 -0.71 0.68
N MET A 60 -11.72 -1.45 0.76
CA MET A 60 -11.54 -2.70 0.01
C MET A 60 -12.57 -3.76 0.37
N THR A 61 -12.96 -3.83 1.65
CA THR A 61 -13.93 -4.80 2.16
C THR A 61 -15.35 -4.44 1.72
N GLU A 62 -15.72 -3.16 1.77
CA GLU A 62 -17.02 -2.64 1.36
C GLU A 62 -17.26 -2.83 -0.14
N HIS A 63 -16.29 -2.47 -0.96
CA HIS A 63 -16.38 -2.56 -2.42
C HIS A 63 -16.02 -3.94 -2.99
N LYS A 64 -15.56 -4.88 -2.15
CA LYS A 64 -15.10 -6.23 -2.55
C LYS A 64 -14.19 -6.19 -3.77
N ILE A 65 -13.15 -5.35 -3.71
CA ILE A 65 -12.26 -5.13 -4.85
C ILE A 65 -11.58 -6.45 -5.25
N PRO A 66 -11.72 -6.92 -6.50
CA PRO A 66 -11.11 -8.17 -6.95
C PRO A 66 -9.60 -8.01 -7.14
N CYS A 67 -8.85 -9.08 -6.87
CA CYS A 67 -7.43 -9.12 -7.17
C CYS A 67 -7.19 -9.10 -8.69
N PRO A 68 -6.31 -8.24 -9.21
CA PRO A 68 -6.04 -8.14 -10.65
C PRO A 68 -5.38 -9.40 -11.24
N VAL A 69 -4.79 -10.25 -10.40
CA VAL A 69 -4.09 -11.48 -10.82
C VAL A 69 -5.02 -12.69 -10.85
N CYS A 70 -5.93 -12.82 -9.87
CA CYS A 70 -6.70 -14.05 -9.67
C CYS A 70 -8.21 -13.84 -9.49
N GLY A 71 -8.69 -12.60 -9.44
CA GLY A 71 -10.10 -12.28 -9.18
C GLY A 71 -10.58 -12.58 -7.76
N GLY A 72 -9.69 -12.99 -6.84
CA GLY A 72 -10.05 -13.20 -5.44
C GLY A 72 -10.33 -11.89 -4.70
N THR A 73 -11.37 -11.86 -3.87
CA THR A 73 -11.75 -10.70 -3.05
C THR A 73 -11.27 -10.83 -1.59
N GLU A 74 -10.45 -11.84 -1.31
CA GLU A 74 -9.96 -12.14 0.03
C GLU A 74 -8.56 -11.57 0.23
N TRP A 75 -8.52 -10.48 1.00
CA TRP A 75 -7.29 -9.75 1.32
C TRP A 75 -6.86 -9.98 2.77
N THR A 76 -5.56 -9.82 3.05
CA THR A 76 -5.02 -9.75 4.41
C THR A 76 -5.07 -8.33 4.97
N GLU A 77 -4.70 -8.17 6.24
CA GLU A 77 -4.48 -6.85 6.81
C GLU A 77 -3.30 -6.11 6.12
N ILE A 78 -3.41 -4.78 6.04
CA ILE A 78 -2.37 -3.93 5.44
C ILE A 78 -1.20 -3.79 6.40
N ARG A 79 0.01 -4.11 5.92
CA ARG A 79 1.26 -3.95 6.68
C ARG A 79 2.05 -2.76 6.15
N LYS A 80 2.57 -1.95 7.07
CA LYS A 80 3.52 -0.88 6.74
C LYS A 80 4.89 -1.50 6.52
N PHE A 81 5.43 -1.41 5.31
CA PHE A 81 6.78 -1.84 5.02
C PHE A 81 7.67 -0.63 4.84
N ASN A 82 8.73 -0.54 5.64
CA ASN A 82 9.73 0.48 5.47
C ASN A 82 10.66 0.05 4.32
N MET A 83 10.63 0.79 3.21
CA MET A 83 11.47 0.53 2.04
C MET A 83 12.96 0.88 2.26
N MET A 84 13.35 1.41 3.43
CA MET A 84 14.77 1.60 3.73
C MET A 84 15.48 0.25 3.90
N PHE A 85 16.30 -0.09 2.91
CA PHE A 85 17.27 -1.17 3.02
C PHE A 85 18.22 -0.87 4.18
N LYS A 86 18.21 -1.71 5.22
CA LYS A 86 19.22 -1.70 6.27
C LYS A 86 20.54 -2.16 5.66
N THR A 87 21.35 -1.22 5.16
CA THR A 87 22.72 -1.50 4.76
C THR A 87 23.62 -1.34 5.97
N PHE A 88 24.37 -2.38 6.31
CA PHE A 88 25.44 -2.30 7.29
C PHE A 88 26.70 -1.87 6.55
N GLN A 89 27.11 -0.61 6.72
CA GLN A 89 28.47 -0.19 6.38
C GLN A 89 29.34 -0.54 7.60
N GLY A 90 30.18 -1.56 7.44
CA GLY A 90 31.28 -1.85 8.37
C GLY A 90 32.39 -0.82 8.25
#